data_AF-A0A520PEF1-F1
#
_entry.id   AF-A0A520PEF1-F1
#
_cell.length_a   1.000
_cell.length_b   1.000
_cell.length_c   1.000
_cell.angle_alpha   90.00
_cell.angle_beta   90.00
_cell.angle_gamma   90.00
#
_symmetry.space_group_name_H-M   'P 1'
#
loop_
_entity.id
_entity.type
_entity.pdbx_description
1 polymer ?
#
loop_
_entity_poly.entity_id
_entity_poly.type
_entity_poly.pdbx_seq_one_letter_code
_entity_poly.pdbx_strand_id
1 'polypeptide(L)'
;MLSDEERRELRELPEVRETHKLFDKMRIDLEKLHGQLSAYKKSVPSNQFLRQVVQRKREPADPNNAKKLEMTGARLAAKSTIQSMKKYNDSLEADPANSKVRVEMVSDFLRKGAHEGVLQYRDAFMLSMLEADDLILNTEKLRLAMKAQKIYLGHLLVFLQDDLHVQKQDKESKADFMVLANHIKYLKEVNKILPYHNFDAKESVEMDKKKLLKLNRAQHEEILSPILEGISALPMASKNKVILMEVLEDTKKSIPLSGYYLSRFYRRTAQINLIATMTGDREQAKTTVENLSKSMKAIMETLPMMKKATRKDLSPTVREFALICLMVYQYLPKLGGTLNSDHFKRMEHAEKLLTRIHDERGVSTLQQQLYNAIEYIKTKPKEAPDRGRKSREEKEAAEATPTFFKGDVPEERDFRSNKEEKEAPASIFSRNLPKDKEF
;
A
#
# COMPACT_ATOMS: atom_id res chain seq x y z
N MET A 1 -11.03 23.56 -16.39
CA MET A 1 -9.74 23.98 -15.80
C MET A 1 -9.98 24.32 -14.34
N LEU A 2 -9.05 24.00 -13.43
CA LEU A 2 -9.13 24.43 -12.03
C LEU A 2 -9.00 25.95 -11.94
N SER A 3 -9.77 26.57 -11.05
CA SER A 3 -9.63 27.98 -10.69
C SER A 3 -8.32 28.26 -9.95
N ASP A 4 -7.86 29.51 -9.95
CA ASP A 4 -6.63 29.91 -9.24
C ASP A 4 -6.74 29.75 -7.72
N GLU A 5 -7.96 29.87 -7.17
CA GLU A 5 -8.24 29.62 -5.76
C GLU A 5 -8.09 28.12 -5.43
N GLU A 6 -8.68 27.22 -6.23
CA GLU A 6 -8.51 25.77 -6.05
C GLU A 6 -7.05 25.33 -6.25
N ARG A 7 -6.33 25.88 -7.23
CA ARG A 7 -4.90 25.63 -7.42
C ARG A 7 -4.09 26.03 -6.18
N ARG A 8 -4.40 27.19 -5.59
CA ARG A 8 -3.75 27.66 -4.35
C ARG A 8 -4.08 26.76 -3.17
N GLU A 9 -5.36 26.42 -2.97
CA GLU A 9 -5.81 25.51 -1.90
C GLU A 9 -5.13 24.14 -1.99
N LEU A 10 -4.96 23.59 -3.21
CA LEU A 10 -4.22 22.35 -3.43
C LEU A 10 -2.72 22.50 -3.14
N ARG A 11 -2.06 23.59 -3.53
CA ARG A 11 -0.64 23.87 -3.21
C ARG A 11 -0.38 24.11 -1.71
N GLU A 12 -1.39 24.49 -0.93
CA GLU A 12 -1.29 24.61 0.53
C GLU A 12 -1.31 23.25 1.26
N LEU A 13 -1.84 22.20 0.63
CA LEU A 13 -1.98 20.88 1.26
C LEU A 13 -0.61 20.27 1.64
N PRO A 14 -0.42 19.82 2.90
CA PRO A 14 0.87 19.27 3.35
C PRO A 14 1.34 18.07 2.53
N GLU A 15 0.42 17.21 2.10
CA GLU A 15 0.72 16.04 1.26
C GLU A 15 1.04 16.39 -0.21
N VAL A 16 0.76 17.61 -0.65
CA VAL A 16 1.16 18.13 -1.97
C VAL A 16 2.57 18.73 -1.85
N ARG A 17 2.79 19.56 -0.82
CA ARG A 17 4.09 20.16 -0.48
C ARG A 17 5.18 19.13 -0.17
N GLU A 18 4.83 18.08 0.55
CA GLU A 18 5.74 16.98 0.91
C GLU A 18 5.21 15.67 0.31
N THR A 19 5.09 15.61 -1.02
CA THR A 19 4.51 14.46 -1.75
C THR A 19 5.18 13.12 -1.40
N HIS A 20 6.46 13.11 -1.05
CA HIS A 20 7.16 11.89 -0.61
C HIS A 20 6.65 11.33 0.75
N LYS A 21 6.02 12.18 1.58
CA LYS A 21 5.35 11.86 2.85
C LYS A 21 3.80 11.84 2.72
N LEU A 22 3.27 11.76 1.49
CA LEU A 22 1.82 11.84 1.17
C LEU A 22 0.94 11.08 2.17
N PHE A 23 1.14 9.77 2.32
CA PHE A 23 0.29 8.92 3.16
C PHE A 23 0.45 9.16 4.67
N ASP A 24 1.55 9.78 5.12
CA ASP A 24 1.75 10.14 6.52
C ASP A 24 1.04 11.46 6.83
N LYS A 25 1.15 12.46 5.92
CA LYS A 25 0.42 13.72 6.01
C LYS A 25 -1.10 13.51 5.96
N MET A 26 -1.59 12.68 5.04
CA MET A 26 -3.02 12.35 4.96
C MET A 26 -3.51 11.53 6.16
N ARG A 27 -2.66 10.71 6.81
CA ARG A 27 -3.03 9.94 8.00
C ARG A 27 -3.41 10.85 9.18
N ILE A 28 -2.71 11.98 9.34
CA ILE A 28 -3.03 12.99 10.37
C ILE A 28 -4.48 13.50 10.20
N ASP A 29 -4.93 13.69 8.95
CA ASP A 29 -6.32 14.09 8.67
C ASP A 29 -7.32 12.94 8.89
N LEU A 30 -6.92 11.70 8.60
CA LEU A 30 -7.75 10.51 8.90
C LEU A 30 -7.93 10.32 10.41
N GLU A 31 -6.89 10.56 11.19
CA GLU A 31 -6.93 10.53 12.66
C GLU A 31 -7.85 11.62 13.23
N LYS A 32 -7.85 12.84 12.66
CA LYS A 32 -8.83 13.89 12.99
C LYS A 32 -10.27 13.44 12.71
N LEU A 33 -10.53 12.82 11.55
CA LEU A 33 -11.85 12.28 11.21
C LEU A 33 -12.30 11.18 12.18
N HIS A 34 -11.41 10.26 12.56
CA HIS A 34 -11.72 9.28 13.61
C HIS A 34 -11.96 9.95 14.97
N GLY A 35 -11.22 11.00 15.30
CA GLY A 35 -11.42 11.82 16.51
C GLY A 35 -12.80 12.47 16.54
N GLN A 36 -13.22 13.11 15.45
CA GLN A 36 -14.56 13.68 15.28
C GLN A 36 -15.65 12.60 15.48
N LEU A 37 -15.52 11.44 14.82
CA LEU A 37 -16.49 10.36 14.90
C LEU A 37 -16.53 9.72 16.31
N SER A 38 -15.39 9.60 16.98
CA SER A 38 -15.30 9.11 18.37
C SER A 38 -15.93 10.10 19.34
N ALA A 39 -15.69 11.40 19.19
CA ALA A 39 -16.29 12.45 20.01
C ALA A 39 -17.82 12.46 19.88
N TYR A 40 -18.35 12.36 18.66
CA TYR A 40 -19.79 12.22 18.42
C TYR A 40 -20.36 10.94 19.06
N LYS A 41 -19.73 9.77 18.84
CA LYS A 41 -20.19 8.50 19.44
C LYS A 41 -20.18 8.53 20.99
N LYS A 42 -19.35 9.37 21.62
CA LYS A 42 -19.28 9.56 23.08
C LYS A 42 -20.28 10.59 23.61
N SER A 43 -20.59 11.65 22.86
CA SER A 43 -21.51 12.72 23.30
C SER A 43 -22.99 12.39 23.08
N VAL A 44 -23.29 11.49 22.14
CA VAL A 44 -24.66 11.05 21.84
C VAL A 44 -25.18 10.09 22.94
N PRO A 45 -26.33 10.37 23.59
CA PRO A 45 -26.91 9.48 24.59
C PRO A 45 -27.15 8.06 24.06
N SER A 46 -27.04 7.05 24.92
CA SER A 46 -27.39 5.66 24.54
C SER A 46 -28.89 5.46 24.28
N ASN A 47 -29.74 6.20 25.00
CA ASN A 47 -31.20 6.11 24.91
C ASN A 47 -31.75 6.83 23.66
N GLN A 48 -32.54 6.11 22.84
CA GLN A 48 -33.13 6.60 21.58
C GLN A 48 -34.00 7.86 21.74
N PHE A 49 -34.77 7.99 22.82
CA PHE A 49 -35.56 9.19 23.09
C PHE A 49 -34.64 10.39 23.35
N LEU A 50 -33.60 10.22 24.18
CA LEU A 50 -32.62 11.28 24.44
C LEU A 50 -31.81 11.64 23.18
N ARG A 51 -31.52 10.68 22.29
CA ARG A 51 -30.95 10.97 20.96
C ARG A 51 -31.84 11.91 20.15
N GLN A 52 -33.14 11.62 20.04
CA GLN A 52 -34.08 12.46 19.32
C GLN A 52 -34.21 13.86 19.94
N VAL A 53 -34.21 13.97 21.27
CA VAL A 53 -34.22 15.26 21.98
C VAL A 53 -32.94 16.06 21.72
N VAL A 54 -31.77 15.43 21.72
CA VAL A 54 -30.49 16.08 21.40
C VAL A 54 -30.41 16.48 19.92
N GLN A 55 -30.85 15.61 18.99
CA GLN A 55 -30.89 15.93 17.56
C GLN A 55 -31.81 17.12 17.25
N ARG A 56 -32.97 17.23 17.91
CA ARG A 56 -33.88 18.38 17.78
C ARG A 56 -33.34 19.69 18.38
N LYS A 57 -32.34 19.62 19.25
CA LYS A 57 -31.69 20.78 19.89
C LYS A 57 -30.32 21.12 19.30
N ARG A 58 -29.91 20.47 18.21
CA ARG A 58 -28.64 20.80 17.56
C ARG A 58 -28.66 22.22 17.01
N GLU A 59 -27.58 22.94 17.27
CA GLU A 59 -27.25 24.16 16.56
C GLU A 59 -27.10 23.87 15.06
N PRO A 60 -27.43 24.83 14.17
CA PRO A 60 -27.20 24.68 12.74
C PRO A 60 -25.71 24.44 12.46
N ALA A 61 -25.40 23.73 11.37
CA ALA A 61 -24.03 23.43 10.98
C ALA A 61 -23.17 24.71 10.87
N ASP A 62 -21.95 24.67 11.41
CA ASP A 62 -20.98 25.78 11.31
C ASP A 62 -20.75 26.09 9.82
N PRO A 63 -21.00 27.32 9.33
CA PRO A 63 -20.76 27.69 7.93
C PRO A 63 -19.33 27.43 7.45
N ASN A 64 -18.35 27.32 8.36
CA ASN A 64 -16.97 26.96 8.03
C ASN A 64 -16.79 25.48 7.66
N ASN A 65 -17.75 24.61 7.95
CA ASN A 65 -17.70 23.17 7.63
C ASN A 65 -17.63 22.93 6.12
N ALA A 66 -18.32 23.76 5.33
CA ALA A 66 -18.24 23.77 3.86
C ALA A 66 -16.82 24.04 3.32
N LYS A 67 -15.88 24.51 4.16
CA LYS A 67 -14.48 24.80 3.79
C LYS A 67 -13.47 23.79 4.35
N LYS A 68 -13.88 22.87 5.24
CA LYS A 68 -12.98 21.95 5.95
C LYS A 68 -13.27 20.49 5.60
N LEU A 69 -12.25 19.63 5.71
CA LEU A 69 -12.47 18.19 5.71
C LEU A 69 -13.13 17.80 7.04
N GLU A 70 -14.30 17.17 6.97
CA GLU A 70 -15.01 16.63 8.13
C GLU A 70 -15.82 15.38 7.81
N MET A 71 -16.19 14.64 8.86
CA MET A 71 -16.84 13.32 8.75
C MET A 71 -18.23 13.32 8.10
N THR A 72 -18.91 14.46 7.96
CA THR A 72 -20.21 14.56 7.25
C THR A 72 -20.02 14.63 5.73
N GLY A 73 -18.85 15.04 5.26
CA GLY A 73 -18.62 15.40 3.86
C GLY A 73 -19.17 16.76 3.45
N ALA A 74 -19.43 17.70 4.38
CA ALA A 74 -19.99 19.02 4.07
C ALA A 74 -19.22 19.77 2.96
N ARG A 75 -17.88 19.81 2.99
CA ARG A 75 -17.08 20.39 1.89
C ARG A 75 -17.23 19.65 0.56
N LEU A 76 -17.27 18.31 0.59
CA LEU A 76 -17.50 17.50 -0.60
C LEU A 76 -18.87 17.81 -1.23
N ALA A 77 -19.91 17.97 -0.40
CA ALA A 77 -21.25 18.32 -0.87
C ALA A 77 -21.37 19.76 -1.34
N ALA A 78 -20.72 20.72 -0.66
CA ALA A 78 -20.75 22.13 -1.02
C ALA A 78 -19.97 22.45 -2.30
N LYS A 79 -18.88 21.72 -2.58
CA LYS A 79 -18.04 21.90 -3.77
C LYS A 79 -18.40 20.97 -4.93
N SER A 80 -19.37 20.06 -4.79
CA SER A 80 -19.76 19.13 -5.86
C SER A 80 -20.94 19.64 -6.68
N THR A 81 -20.87 19.39 -7.98
CA THR A 81 -21.95 19.59 -8.96
C THR A 81 -23.07 18.55 -8.86
N ILE A 82 -22.84 17.44 -8.13
CA ILE A 82 -23.75 16.30 -8.04
C ILE A 82 -24.87 16.61 -7.04
N GLN A 83 -26.09 16.84 -7.56
CA GLN A 83 -27.28 17.20 -6.77
C GLN A 83 -27.60 16.25 -5.60
N SER A 84 -27.24 14.96 -5.68
CA SER A 84 -27.47 14.00 -4.58
C SER A 84 -26.56 14.22 -3.37
N MET A 85 -25.41 14.89 -3.52
CA MET A 85 -24.45 15.09 -2.41
C MET A 85 -25.06 15.89 -1.26
N LYS A 86 -25.89 16.89 -1.57
CA LYS A 86 -26.60 17.66 -0.54
C LYS A 86 -27.48 16.77 0.34
N LYS A 87 -28.27 15.87 -0.26
CA LYS A 87 -29.16 14.95 0.48
C LYS A 87 -28.38 14.01 1.40
N TYR A 88 -27.21 13.55 0.96
CA TYR A 88 -26.32 12.73 1.79
C TYR A 88 -25.73 13.54 2.94
N ASN A 89 -25.26 14.77 2.69
CA ASN A 89 -24.77 15.67 3.73
C ASN A 89 -25.86 16.00 4.76
N ASP A 90 -27.05 16.44 4.33
CA ASP A 90 -28.18 16.75 5.23
C ASP A 90 -28.50 15.54 6.15
N SER A 91 -28.40 14.32 5.62
CA SER A 91 -28.59 13.07 6.38
C SER A 91 -27.44 12.78 7.35
N LEU A 92 -26.21 13.15 7.01
CA LEU A 92 -25.02 13.00 7.84
C LEU A 92 -24.83 14.12 8.86
N GLU A 93 -25.39 15.30 8.65
CA GLU A 93 -25.54 16.34 9.67
C GLU A 93 -26.57 15.89 10.73
N ALA A 94 -27.66 15.23 10.31
CA ALA A 94 -28.64 14.63 11.22
C ALA A 94 -28.07 13.44 12.03
N ASP A 95 -27.32 12.53 11.40
CA ASP A 95 -26.58 11.46 12.08
C ASP A 95 -25.15 11.24 11.55
N PRO A 96 -24.15 11.94 12.13
CA PRO A 96 -22.74 11.75 11.78
C PRO A 96 -22.18 10.35 12.05
N ALA A 97 -22.89 9.42 12.70
CA ALA A 97 -22.43 8.04 12.83
C ALA A 97 -22.81 7.17 11.62
N ASN A 98 -23.70 7.62 10.74
CA ASN A 98 -24.31 6.79 9.70
C ASN A 98 -23.31 6.36 8.60
N SER A 99 -22.64 5.24 8.86
CA SER A 99 -21.66 4.59 7.99
C SER A 99 -22.23 4.29 6.60
N LYS A 100 -23.46 3.78 6.52
CA LYS A 100 -24.12 3.44 5.25
C LYS A 100 -24.28 4.67 4.36
N VAL A 101 -24.75 5.79 4.91
CA VAL A 101 -24.94 7.03 4.14
C VAL A 101 -23.61 7.61 3.65
N ARG A 102 -22.51 7.53 4.42
CA ARG A 102 -21.17 7.90 3.91
C ARG A 102 -20.69 7.00 2.78
N VAL A 103 -20.88 5.68 2.91
CA VAL A 103 -20.53 4.72 1.86
C VAL A 103 -21.32 5.02 0.58
N GLU A 104 -22.62 5.29 0.69
CA GLU A 104 -23.48 5.68 -0.44
C GLU A 104 -23.06 7.02 -1.06
N MET A 105 -22.77 8.04 -0.25
CA MET A 105 -22.29 9.35 -0.70
C MET A 105 -21.01 9.22 -1.55
N VAL A 106 -20.00 8.53 -1.02
CA VAL A 106 -18.73 8.32 -1.72
C VAL A 106 -18.93 7.44 -2.96
N SER A 107 -19.76 6.40 -2.88
CA SER A 107 -20.04 5.51 -4.02
C SER A 107 -20.72 6.25 -5.17
N ASP A 108 -21.71 7.10 -4.87
CA ASP A 108 -22.41 7.90 -5.87
C ASP A 108 -21.51 9.02 -6.44
N PHE A 109 -20.67 9.64 -5.61
CA PHE A 109 -19.64 10.59 -6.04
C PHE A 109 -18.65 9.94 -7.02
N LEU A 110 -18.05 8.80 -6.67
CA LEU A 110 -17.12 8.06 -7.53
C LEU A 110 -17.78 7.41 -8.77
N ARG A 111 -19.10 7.53 -8.92
CA ARG A 111 -19.86 7.09 -10.11
C ARG A 111 -20.20 8.26 -11.04
N LYS A 112 -20.57 9.42 -10.48
CA LYS A 112 -21.04 10.58 -11.25
C LYS A 112 -20.00 11.67 -11.44
N GLY A 113 -18.97 11.72 -10.60
CA GLY A 113 -18.06 12.86 -10.47
C GLY A 113 -16.96 12.99 -11.51
N ALA A 114 -17.15 12.52 -12.75
CA ALA A 114 -16.10 12.47 -13.77
C ALA A 114 -15.47 13.84 -14.11
N HIS A 115 -16.12 14.95 -13.73
CA HIS A 115 -15.65 16.33 -13.94
C HIS A 115 -15.40 17.09 -12.62
N GLU A 116 -15.36 16.39 -11.49
CA GLU A 116 -15.18 16.96 -10.16
C GLU A 116 -13.71 17.28 -9.86
N GLY A 117 -13.47 18.24 -8.97
CA GLY A 117 -12.13 18.72 -8.64
C GLY A 117 -11.27 17.73 -7.83
N VAL A 118 -9.96 17.95 -7.87
CA VAL A 118 -8.95 17.13 -7.15
C VAL A 118 -9.24 17.10 -5.63
N LEU A 119 -9.74 18.20 -5.08
CA LEU A 119 -10.09 18.33 -3.66
C LEU A 119 -11.33 17.51 -3.29
N GLN A 120 -12.33 17.46 -4.16
CA GLN A 120 -13.52 16.61 -3.98
C GLN A 120 -13.09 15.13 -3.99
N TYR A 121 -12.19 14.73 -4.90
CA TYR A 121 -11.61 13.38 -4.89
C TYR A 121 -10.77 13.08 -3.64
N ARG A 122 -10.04 14.07 -3.10
CA ARG A 122 -9.35 13.96 -1.82
C ARG A 122 -10.34 13.66 -0.70
N ASP A 123 -11.40 14.45 -0.58
CA ASP A 123 -12.39 14.31 0.48
C ASP A 123 -13.14 12.98 0.38
N ALA A 124 -13.53 12.55 -0.83
CA ALA A 124 -14.11 11.24 -1.08
C ALA A 124 -13.16 10.09 -0.66
N PHE A 125 -11.85 10.23 -0.92
CA PHE A 125 -10.84 9.28 -0.45
C PHE A 125 -10.72 9.28 1.08
N MET A 126 -10.66 10.44 1.73
CA MET A 126 -10.59 10.54 3.19
C MET A 126 -11.83 9.95 3.89
N LEU A 127 -13.03 10.20 3.36
CA LEU A 127 -14.28 9.62 3.85
C LEU A 127 -14.35 8.10 3.62
N SER A 128 -13.86 7.62 2.47
CA SER A 128 -13.76 6.17 2.22
C SER A 128 -12.78 5.48 3.17
N MET A 129 -11.70 6.15 3.54
CA MET A 129 -10.70 5.65 4.49
C MET A 129 -11.20 5.68 5.94
N LEU A 130 -11.98 6.70 6.32
CA LEU A 130 -12.68 6.76 7.62
C LEU A 130 -13.58 5.54 7.82
N GLU A 131 -14.24 5.10 6.75
CA GLU A 131 -15.08 3.91 6.74
C GLU A 131 -14.31 2.61 6.66
N ALA A 132 -13.23 2.56 5.87
CA ALA A 132 -12.42 1.37 5.69
C ALA A 132 -11.52 1.04 6.90
N ASP A 133 -10.88 2.01 7.54
CA ASP A 133 -9.95 1.79 8.66
C ASP A 133 -10.67 1.68 10.02
N ASP A 134 -11.58 0.71 10.13
CA ASP A 134 -12.26 0.34 11.39
C ASP A 134 -11.59 -0.90 12.04
N LEU A 135 -12.12 -1.40 13.15
CA LEU A 135 -11.71 -2.70 13.73
C LEU A 135 -12.45 -3.89 13.12
N ILE A 136 -13.38 -3.62 12.20
CA ILE A 136 -14.20 -4.59 11.48
C ILE A 136 -13.87 -4.46 10.00
N LEU A 137 -13.25 -5.50 9.45
CA LEU A 137 -12.88 -5.56 8.03
C LEU A 137 -14.13 -5.73 7.19
N ASN A 138 -14.31 -4.89 6.18
CA ASN A 138 -15.43 -4.97 5.24
C ASN A 138 -14.91 -4.79 3.81
N THR A 139 -15.06 -5.81 2.96
CA THR A 139 -14.55 -5.83 1.59
C THR A 139 -15.14 -4.74 0.70
N GLU A 140 -16.41 -4.38 0.87
CA GLU A 140 -17.03 -3.28 0.13
C GLU A 140 -16.38 -1.94 0.45
N LYS A 141 -16.16 -1.65 1.75
CA LYS A 141 -15.48 -0.43 2.20
C LYS A 141 -14.02 -0.38 1.72
N LEU A 142 -13.31 -1.51 1.77
CA LEU A 142 -11.95 -1.63 1.23
C LEU A 142 -11.90 -1.37 -0.28
N ARG A 143 -12.84 -1.94 -1.04
CA ARG A 143 -12.99 -1.71 -2.49
C ARG A 143 -13.22 -0.22 -2.79
N LEU A 144 -14.12 0.40 -2.04
CA LEU A 144 -14.46 1.82 -2.20
C LEU A 144 -13.25 2.70 -1.90
N ALA A 145 -12.50 2.40 -0.84
CA ALA A 145 -11.27 3.10 -0.48
C ALA A 145 -10.16 2.94 -1.53
N MET A 146 -9.95 1.74 -2.08
CA MET A 146 -9.00 1.54 -3.18
C MET A 146 -9.42 2.29 -4.45
N LYS A 147 -10.71 2.32 -4.78
CA LYS A 147 -11.23 3.08 -5.93
C LYS A 147 -10.98 4.59 -5.73
N ALA A 148 -11.34 5.12 -4.57
CA ALA A 148 -11.14 6.53 -4.23
C ALA A 148 -9.66 6.91 -4.25
N GLN A 149 -8.80 6.10 -3.62
CA GLN A 149 -7.34 6.26 -3.65
C GLN A 149 -6.81 6.31 -5.08
N LYS A 150 -7.20 5.33 -5.92
CA LYS A 150 -6.70 5.23 -7.30
C LYS A 150 -7.04 6.47 -8.12
N ILE A 151 -8.27 6.97 -7.97
CA ILE A 151 -8.76 8.14 -8.70
C ILE A 151 -8.13 9.43 -8.16
N TYR A 152 -8.02 9.60 -6.83
CA TYR A 152 -7.34 10.76 -6.23
C TYR A 152 -5.86 10.84 -6.62
N LEU A 153 -5.10 9.73 -6.53
CA LEU A 153 -3.69 9.69 -6.95
C LEU A 153 -3.53 9.97 -8.46
N GLY A 154 -4.51 9.59 -9.28
CA GLY A 154 -4.55 9.93 -10.71
C GLY A 154 -4.73 11.43 -10.93
N HIS A 155 -5.74 12.04 -10.32
CA HIS A 155 -6.02 13.47 -10.44
C HIS A 155 -4.90 14.34 -9.85
N LEU A 156 -4.32 13.94 -8.71
CA LEU A 156 -3.18 14.64 -8.12
C LEU A 156 -1.94 14.57 -9.03
N LEU A 157 -1.68 13.43 -9.69
CA LEU A 157 -0.58 13.30 -10.64
C LEU A 157 -0.76 14.22 -11.86
N VAL A 158 -1.98 14.34 -12.39
CA VAL A 158 -2.30 15.29 -13.48
C VAL A 158 -2.11 16.73 -13.01
N PHE A 159 -2.63 17.09 -11.84
CA PHE A 159 -2.46 18.42 -11.25
C PHE A 159 -0.98 18.82 -11.13
N LEU A 160 -0.12 17.96 -10.58
CA LEU A 160 1.32 18.27 -10.49
C LEU A 160 1.99 18.37 -11.86
N GLN A 161 1.54 17.61 -12.87
CA GLN A 161 2.08 17.69 -14.23
C GLN A 161 1.71 19.01 -14.92
N ASP A 162 0.48 19.48 -14.73
CA ASP A 162 0.04 20.80 -15.20
C ASP A 162 0.81 21.91 -14.47
N ASP A 163 1.03 21.78 -13.16
CA ASP A 163 1.81 22.73 -12.37
C ASP A 163 3.27 22.82 -12.88
N LEU A 164 3.91 21.69 -13.17
CA LEU A 164 5.24 21.63 -13.76
C LEU A 164 5.29 22.24 -15.17
N HIS A 165 4.18 22.20 -15.91
CA HIS A 165 4.10 22.86 -17.21
C HIS A 165 4.07 24.39 -17.07
N VAL A 166 3.33 24.91 -16.10
CA VAL A 166 3.28 26.35 -15.78
C VAL A 166 4.66 26.85 -15.31
N GLN A 167 5.30 26.18 -14.35
CA GLN A 167 6.63 26.57 -13.84
C GLN A 167 7.70 26.66 -14.93
N LYS A 168 7.60 25.84 -16.00
CA LYS A 168 8.50 25.92 -17.16
C LYS A 168 8.31 27.19 -18.00
N GLN A 169 7.08 27.71 -18.07
CA GLN A 169 6.78 28.94 -18.80
C GLN A 169 7.26 30.17 -18.01
N ASP A 170 7.04 30.14 -16.68
CA ASP A 170 7.33 31.26 -15.77
C ASP A 170 8.83 31.40 -15.39
N LYS A 171 9.68 30.48 -15.89
CA LYS A 171 11.14 30.45 -15.61
C LYS A 171 11.48 30.37 -14.12
N GLU A 172 10.70 29.60 -13.35
CA GLU A 172 10.98 29.34 -11.93
C GLU A 172 12.37 28.69 -11.71
N SER A 173 12.82 28.65 -10.46
CA SER A 173 14.16 28.19 -10.14
C SER A 173 14.36 26.72 -10.53
N LYS A 174 15.59 26.39 -10.96
CA LYS A 174 15.99 25.02 -11.30
C LYS A 174 15.85 24.06 -10.11
N ALA A 175 15.86 24.56 -8.87
CA ALA A 175 15.66 23.76 -7.66
C ALA A 175 14.18 23.36 -7.50
N ASP A 176 13.26 24.32 -7.59
CA ASP A 176 11.82 24.10 -7.41
C ASP A 176 11.29 23.15 -8.50
N PHE A 177 11.73 23.36 -9.74
CA PHE A 177 11.46 22.47 -10.86
C PHE A 177 11.90 21.00 -10.58
N MET A 178 13.07 20.81 -9.96
CA MET A 178 13.59 19.48 -9.63
C MET A 178 12.79 18.82 -8.50
N VAL A 179 12.35 19.60 -7.50
CA VAL A 179 11.49 19.13 -6.41
C VAL A 179 10.15 18.64 -6.97
N LEU A 180 9.49 19.44 -7.82
CA LEU A 180 8.20 19.06 -8.41
C LEU A 180 8.33 17.85 -9.36
N ALA A 181 9.40 17.78 -10.15
CA ALA A 181 9.69 16.61 -10.98
C ALA A 181 9.87 15.32 -10.15
N ASN A 182 10.49 15.42 -8.96
CA ASN A 182 10.60 14.32 -8.01
C ASN A 182 9.25 13.93 -7.38
N HIS A 183 8.38 14.89 -7.06
CA HIS A 183 7.02 14.63 -6.57
C HIS A 183 6.17 13.87 -7.61
N ILE A 184 6.22 14.29 -8.88
CA ILE A 184 5.58 13.59 -10.00
C ILE A 184 6.13 12.17 -10.16
N LYS A 185 7.46 12.00 -10.07
CA LYS A 185 8.10 10.68 -10.12
C LYS A 185 7.64 9.78 -8.96
N TYR A 186 7.56 10.31 -7.75
CA TYR A 186 7.06 9.58 -6.57
C TYR A 186 5.64 9.07 -6.82
N LEU A 187 4.68 9.96 -7.13
CA LEU A 187 3.29 9.57 -7.34
C LEU A 187 3.15 8.58 -8.50
N LYS A 188 3.90 8.78 -9.59
CA LYS A 188 3.86 7.91 -10.75
C LYS A 188 4.32 6.48 -10.44
N GLU A 189 5.36 6.31 -9.63
CA GLU A 189 5.81 4.97 -9.22
C GLU A 189 4.92 4.36 -8.13
N VAL A 190 4.48 5.15 -7.14
CA VAL A 190 3.53 4.70 -6.10
C VAL A 190 2.21 4.21 -6.72
N ASN A 191 1.64 4.99 -7.65
CA ASN A 191 0.38 4.65 -8.32
C ASN A 191 0.49 3.43 -9.26
N LYS A 192 1.71 2.97 -9.60
CA LYS A 192 1.91 1.69 -10.31
C LYS A 192 1.95 0.49 -9.37
N ILE A 193 2.55 0.63 -8.18
CA ILE A 193 2.76 -0.49 -7.25
C ILE A 193 1.55 -0.76 -6.33
N LEU A 194 0.61 0.19 -6.23
CA LEU A 194 -0.66 0.01 -5.53
C LEU A 194 -1.69 -0.58 -6.52
N PRO A 195 -2.00 -1.89 -6.44
CA PRO A 195 -2.97 -2.50 -7.33
C PRO A 195 -4.39 -2.03 -6.98
N TYR A 196 -5.25 -1.94 -7.98
CA TYR A 196 -6.69 -1.90 -7.74
C TYR A 196 -7.21 -3.35 -7.76
N HIS A 197 -7.62 -3.87 -6.61
CA HIS A 197 -8.29 -5.17 -6.55
C HIS A 197 -9.79 -4.94 -6.70
N ASN A 198 -10.39 -5.54 -7.74
CA ASN A 198 -11.84 -5.61 -7.83
C ASN A 198 -12.27 -6.82 -7.00
N PHE A 199 -12.90 -6.58 -5.84
CA PHE A 199 -13.66 -7.63 -5.16
C PHE A 199 -14.93 -7.90 -5.98
N ASP A 200 -15.32 -9.15 -6.11
CA ASP A 200 -16.55 -9.51 -6.79
C ASP A 200 -17.77 -9.06 -5.96
N ALA A 201 -18.85 -8.65 -6.62
CA ALA A 201 -20.01 -8.06 -5.93
C ALA A 201 -20.73 -9.04 -4.97
N LYS A 202 -20.40 -10.34 -5.04
CA LYS A 202 -20.88 -11.40 -4.15
C LYS A 202 -20.02 -11.56 -2.89
N GLU A 203 -18.85 -10.94 -2.83
CA GLU A 203 -17.84 -11.07 -1.76
C GLU A 203 -17.99 -10.02 -0.65
N SER A 204 -19.20 -9.50 -0.37
CA SER A 204 -19.37 -8.56 0.76
C SER A 204 -19.27 -9.32 2.08
N VAL A 205 -18.09 -9.29 2.70
CA VAL A 205 -17.74 -10.06 3.90
C VAL A 205 -17.35 -9.08 5.01
N GLU A 206 -17.95 -9.26 6.20
CA GLU A 206 -17.67 -8.47 7.38
C GLU A 206 -17.02 -9.30 8.51
N MET A 207 -15.75 -9.02 8.80
CA MET A 207 -14.88 -9.84 9.64
C MET A 207 -14.17 -9.03 10.74
N ASP A 208 -14.39 -9.42 11.99
CA ASP A 208 -13.59 -8.99 13.14
C ASP A 208 -12.43 -9.98 13.40
N LYS A 209 -11.48 -9.59 14.26
CA LYS A 209 -10.33 -10.44 14.66
C LYS A 209 -10.73 -11.86 15.10
N LYS A 210 -11.82 -12.02 15.86
CA LYS A 210 -12.26 -13.32 16.39
C LYS A 210 -12.83 -14.22 15.30
N LYS A 211 -13.47 -13.65 14.26
CA LYS A 211 -13.91 -14.41 13.08
C LYS A 211 -12.72 -14.84 12.22
N LEU A 212 -11.74 -13.94 12.00
CA LEU A 212 -10.55 -14.22 11.19
C LEU A 212 -9.71 -15.38 11.76
N LEU A 213 -9.48 -15.40 13.07
CA LEU A 213 -8.75 -16.48 13.76
C LEU A 213 -9.45 -17.86 13.72
N LYS A 214 -10.71 -17.93 13.28
CA LYS A 214 -11.50 -19.16 13.18
C LYS A 214 -11.62 -19.70 11.76
N LEU A 215 -11.04 -19.02 10.77
CA LEU A 215 -11.11 -19.45 9.38
C LEU A 215 -10.35 -20.77 9.18
N ASN A 216 -10.96 -21.70 8.44
CA ASN A 216 -10.26 -22.90 8.00
C ASN A 216 -9.36 -22.61 6.77
N ARG A 217 -8.56 -23.59 6.32
CA ARG A 217 -7.63 -23.41 5.19
C ARG A 217 -8.31 -22.97 3.89
N ALA A 218 -9.49 -23.49 3.57
CA ALA A 218 -10.22 -23.10 2.35
C ALA A 218 -10.74 -21.66 2.46
N GLN A 219 -11.29 -21.29 3.62
CA GLN A 219 -11.76 -19.92 3.88
C GLN A 219 -10.61 -18.90 3.96
N HIS A 220 -9.40 -19.31 4.34
CA HIS A 220 -8.20 -18.46 4.23
C HIS A 220 -7.90 -18.10 2.77
N GLU A 221 -8.14 -19.02 1.83
CA GLU A 221 -7.94 -18.75 0.41
C GLU A 221 -9.08 -17.91 -0.19
N GLU A 222 -10.33 -18.28 0.09
CA GLU A 222 -11.52 -17.62 -0.48
C GLU A 222 -11.80 -16.23 0.13
N ILE A 223 -11.75 -16.12 1.46
CA ILE A 223 -12.19 -14.91 2.18
C ILE A 223 -11.00 -14.04 2.59
N LEU A 224 -9.93 -14.66 3.12
CA LEU A 224 -8.82 -13.87 3.65
C LEU A 224 -7.92 -13.32 2.54
N SER A 225 -7.57 -14.11 1.51
CA SER A 225 -6.70 -13.65 0.41
C SER A 225 -7.13 -12.30 -0.20
N PRO A 226 -8.40 -12.09 -0.61
CA PRO A 226 -8.83 -10.79 -1.16
C PRO A 226 -8.71 -9.64 -0.14
N ILE A 227 -9.05 -9.90 1.13
CA ILE A 227 -8.95 -8.90 2.22
C ILE A 227 -7.49 -8.46 2.41
N LEU A 228 -6.54 -9.40 2.37
CA LEU A 228 -5.10 -9.12 2.48
C LEU A 228 -4.57 -8.37 1.24
N GLU A 229 -4.99 -8.77 0.03
CA GLU A 229 -4.69 -8.07 -1.22
C GLU A 229 -5.12 -6.59 -1.17
N GLY A 230 -6.35 -6.34 -0.70
CA GLY A 230 -6.93 -5.00 -0.58
C GLY A 230 -6.24 -4.13 0.46
N ILE A 231 -6.00 -4.64 1.67
CA ILE A 231 -5.38 -3.84 2.75
C ILE A 231 -3.88 -3.63 2.51
N SER A 232 -3.21 -4.56 1.83
CA SER A 232 -1.85 -4.33 1.35
C SER A 232 -1.79 -3.32 0.19
N ALA A 233 -2.93 -2.93 -0.41
CA ALA A 233 -3.03 -1.85 -1.40
C ALA A 233 -3.43 -0.49 -0.79
N LEU A 234 -3.71 -0.41 0.52
CA LEU A 234 -4.11 0.81 1.22
C LEU A 234 -3.04 1.21 2.26
N PRO A 235 -2.09 2.10 1.92
CA PRO A 235 -1.06 2.57 2.84
C PRO A 235 -1.60 3.11 4.18
N MET A 236 -2.75 3.79 4.16
CA MET A 236 -3.36 4.40 5.35
C MET A 236 -4.27 3.47 6.19
N ALA A 237 -4.52 2.22 5.80
CA ALA A 237 -5.39 1.29 6.54
C ALA A 237 -4.69 0.72 7.79
N SER A 238 -4.38 1.59 8.75
CA SER A 238 -3.51 1.34 9.90
C SER A 238 -4.05 0.29 10.88
N LYS A 239 -5.31 0.40 11.31
CA LYS A 239 -5.93 -0.50 12.30
C LYS A 239 -6.15 -1.88 11.69
N ASN A 240 -6.63 -1.89 10.45
CA ASN A 240 -6.80 -3.10 9.66
C ASN A 240 -5.48 -3.88 9.51
N LYS A 241 -4.38 -3.18 9.22
CA LYS A 241 -3.04 -3.80 9.13
C LYS A 241 -2.61 -4.44 10.43
N VAL A 242 -2.81 -3.78 11.58
CA VAL A 242 -2.44 -4.35 12.89
C VAL A 242 -3.22 -5.65 13.13
N ILE A 243 -4.55 -5.63 12.99
CA ILE A 243 -5.39 -6.83 13.16
C ILE A 243 -4.95 -7.96 12.22
N LEU A 244 -4.70 -7.66 10.95
CA LEU A 244 -4.28 -8.66 9.98
C LEU A 244 -2.89 -9.20 10.26
N MET A 245 -1.90 -8.37 10.60
CA MET A 245 -0.56 -8.85 10.93
C MET A 245 -0.57 -9.79 12.13
N GLU A 246 -1.38 -9.48 13.16
CA GLU A 246 -1.60 -10.38 14.30
C GLU A 246 -2.22 -11.72 13.86
N VAL A 247 -3.29 -11.71 13.06
CA VAL A 247 -3.91 -12.94 12.52
C VAL A 247 -2.93 -13.76 11.67
N LEU A 248 -2.12 -13.11 10.84
CA LEU A 248 -1.13 -13.78 10.00
C LEU A 248 -0.01 -14.40 10.83
N GLU A 249 0.46 -13.70 11.86
CA GLU A 249 1.49 -14.19 12.79
C GLU A 249 1.00 -15.38 13.62
N ASP A 250 -0.25 -15.33 14.10
CA ASP A 250 -0.91 -16.42 14.83
C ASP A 250 -1.13 -17.65 13.93
N THR A 251 -1.51 -17.45 12.66
CA THR A 251 -1.88 -18.56 11.74
C THR A 251 -0.71 -19.13 10.91
N LYS A 252 0.43 -18.45 10.75
CA LYS A 252 1.49 -18.88 9.79
C LYS A 252 2.04 -20.29 10.04
N LYS A 253 1.99 -20.79 11.29
CA LYS A 253 2.44 -22.15 11.65
C LYS A 253 1.51 -23.26 11.15
N SER A 254 0.21 -22.97 10.99
CA SER A 254 -0.79 -23.92 10.47
C SER A 254 -1.17 -23.66 9.01
N ILE A 255 -1.06 -22.41 8.57
CA ILE A 255 -1.39 -21.95 7.21
C ILE A 255 -0.19 -21.19 6.66
N PRO A 256 0.75 -21.89 5.98
CA PRO A 256 1.99 -21.29 5.49
C PRO A 256 1.79 -20.06 4.59
N LEU A 257 0.70 -20.02 3.81
CA LEU A 257 0.38 -18.87 2.94
C LEU A 257 0.25 -17.55 3.73
N SER A 258 -0.07 -17.59 5.03
CA SER A 258 -0.08 -16.39 5.90
C SER A 258 1.29 -15.71 5.98
N GLY A 259 2.39 -16.46 5.96
CA GLY A 259 3.74 -15.88 5.95
C GLY A 259 4.12 -15.22 4.62
N TYR A 260 3.60 -15.75 3.50
CA TYR A 260 3.68 -15.09 2.19
C TYR A 260 2.98 -13.72 2.21
N TYR A 261 1.74 -13.65 2.71
CA TYR A 261 1.04 -12.37 2.80
C TYR A 261 1.72 -11.39 3.75
N LEU A 262 2.14 -11.84 4.93
CA LEU A 262 2.86 -11.03 5.91
C LEU A 262 4.13 -10.43 5.30
N SER A 263 4.87 -11.24 4.52
CA SER A 263 5.99 -10.74 3.73
C SER A 263 5.58 -9.66 2.73
N ARG A 264 4.51 -9.90 1.95
CA ARG A 264 4.04 -8.98 0.91
C ARG A 264 3.59 -7.62 1.48
N PHE A 265 3.02 -7.59 2.69
CA PHE A 265 2.76 -6.35 3.43
C PHE A 265 4.03 -5.55 3.69
N TYR A 266 5.05 -6.19 4.27
CA TYR A 266 6.32 -5.55 4.54
C TYR A 266 7.04 -5.13 3.25
N ARG A 267 7.07 -5.97 2.21
CA ARG A 267 7.69 -5.60 0.92
C ARG A 267 6.99 -4.43 0.23
N ARG A 268 5.65 -4.37 0.18
CA ARG A 268 4.94 -3.21 -0.40
C ARG A 268 5.25 -1.93 0.38
N THR A 269 5.33 -2.01 1.71
CA THR A 269 5.72 -0.88 2.56
C THR A 269 7.16 -0.44 2.26
N ALA A 270 8.10 -1.39 2.15
CA ALA A 270 9.47 -1.11 1.71
C ALA A 270 9.53 -0.51 0.29
N GLN A 271 8.67 -0.92 -0.64
CA GLN A 271 8.63 -0.36 -2.00
C GLN A 271 8.20 1.12 -2.01
N ILE A 272 7.21 1.51 -1.21
CA ILE A 272 6.79 2.92 -1.08
C ILE A 272 7.92 3.75 -0.48
N ASN A 273 8.52 3.27 0.62
CA ASN A 273 9.61 3.96 1.32
C ASN A 273 10.89 4.05 0.47
N LEU A 274 11.16 3.03 -0.36
CA LEU A 274 12.22 3.03 -1.36
C LEU A 274 11.97 4.09 -2.44
N ILE A 275 10.74 4.21 -2.95
CA ILE A 275 10.39 5.25 -3.92
C ILE A 275 10.61 6.63 -3.29
N ALA A 276 10.13 6.86 -2.05
CA ALA A 276 10.38 8.09 -1.29
C ALA A 276 11.88 8.42 -1.22
N THR A 277 12.70 7.44 -0.81
CA THR A 277 14.17 7.54 -0.74
C THR A 277 14.79 7.91 -2.09
N MET A 278 14.34 7.27 -3.18
CA MET A 278 14.82 7.50 -4.55
C MET A 278 14.24 8.77 -5.22
N THR A 279 13.41 9.54 -4.50
CA THR A 279 12.85 10.83 -4.92
C THR A 279 13.19 11.99 -3.98
N GLY A 280 13.84 11.75 -2.83
CA GLY A 280 14.38 12.80 -1.97
C GLY A 280 14.42 12.48 -0.48
N ASP A 281 13.53 11.61 0.01
CA ASP A 281 13.37 11.35 1.44
C ASP A 281 14.33 10.29 1.96
N ARG A 282 15.58 10.70 2.24
CA ARG A 282 16.62 9.79 2.75
C ARG A 282 16.32 9.21 4.13
N GLU A 283 15.41 9.82 4.91
CA GLU A 283 15.03 9.31 6.24
C GLU A 283 14.37 7.91 6.13
N GLN A 284 13.68 7.66 5.01
CA GLN A 284 13.02 6.39 4.72
C GLN A 284 13.96 5.22 4.40
N ALA A 285 15.28 5.46 4.25
CA ALA A 285 16.23 4.41 3.92
C ALA A 285 16.30 3.32 5.00
N LYS A 286 16.37 3.70 6.28
CA LYS A 286 16.39 2.77 7.42
C LYS A 286 15.09 1.96 7.49
N THR A 287 13.95 2.63 7.39
CA THR A 287 12.61 2.02 7.40
C THR A 287 12.40 1.08 6.20
N THR A 288 13.03 1.37 5.06
CA THR A 288 13.04 0.48 3.88
C THR A 288 13.79 -0.82 4.18
N VAL A 289 15.01 -0.73 4.71
CA VAL A 289 15.82 -1.90 5.05
C VAL A 289 15.12 -2.76 6.11
N GLU A 290 14.58 -2.15 7.17
CA GLU A 290 13.87 -2.86 8.23
C GLU A 290 12.66 -3.65 7.69
N ASN A 291 11.86 -3.04 6.80
CA ASN A 291 10.72 -3.72 6.18
C ASN A 291 11.17 -4.83 5.20
N LEU A 292 12.25 -4.65 4.43
CA LEU A 292 12.81 -5.75 3.63
C LEU A 292 13.29 -6.92 4.50
N SER A 293 13.87 -6.65 5.67
CA SER A 293 14.27 -7.69 6.62
C SER A 293 13.08 -8.42 7.24
N LYS A 294 12.02 -7.71 7.66
CA LYS A 294 10.77 -8.32 8.16
C LYS A 294 10.09 -9.17 7.09
N SER A 295 10.08 -8.69 5.84
CA SER A 295 9.58 -9.42 4.67
C SER A 295 10.37 -10.72 4.45
N MET A 296 11.70 -10.63 4.39
CA MET A 296 12.58 -11.79 4.24
C MET A 296 12.39 -12.81 5.37
N LYS A 297 12.31 -12.35 6.62
CA LYS A 297 12.10 -13.20 7.80
C LYS A 297 10.79 -14.00 7.70
N ALA A 298 9.67 -13.34 7.37
CA ALA A 298 8.37 -14.00 7.24
C ALA A 298 8.37 -15.12 6.18
N ILE A 299 9.07 -14.93 5.05
CA ILE A 299 9.28 -15.98 4.05
C ILE A 299 10.16 -17.11 4.59
N MET A 300 11.32 -16.78 5.19
CA MET A 300 12.28 -17.79 5.64
C MET A 300 11.73 -18.69 6.76
N GLU A 301 10.88 -18.16 7.64
CA GLU A 301 10.16 -18.96 8.65
C GLU A 301 9.11 -19.90 8.03
N THR A 302 8.59 -19.55 6.85
CA THR A 302 7.49 -20.24 6.16
C THR A 302 7.98 -21.31 5.18
N LEU A 303 9.08 -21.06 4.45
CA LEU A 303 9.62 -21.97 3.42
C LEU A 303 9.82 -23.42 3.92
N PRO A 304 10.31 -23.70 5.14
CA PRO A 304 10.39 -25.06 5.67
C PRO A 304 9.06 -25.79 5.76
N MET A 305 7.95 -25.07 5.93
CA MET A 305 6.60 -25.63 6.05
C MET A 305 6.00 -25.95 4.67
N MET A 306 6.54 -25.36 3.60
CA MET A 306 6.05 -25.53 2.23
C MET A 306 6.38 -26.89 1.60
N LYS A 307 7.03 -27.83 2.32
CA LYS A 307 7.49 -29.11 1.73
C LYS A 307 6.40 -29.98 1.12
N LYS A 308 5.20 -29.91 1.70
CA LYS A 308 4.00 -30.65 1.29
C LYS A 308 2.87 -29.70 0.88
N ALA A 309 3.19 -28.43 0.62
CA ALA A 309 2.22 -27.45 0.17
C ALA A 309 1.82 -27.72 -1.29
N THR A 310 0.64 -27.24 -1.70
CA THR A 310 0.23 -27.38 -3.09
C THR A 310 1.10 -26.48 -3.98
N ARG A 311 1.17 -26.78 -5.28
CA ARG A 311 1.83 -25.88 -6.25
C ARG A 311 1.26 -24.46 -6.20
N LYS A 312 -0.06 -24.35 -5.98
CA LYS A 312 -0.82 -23.10 -5.83
C LYS A 312 -0.34 -22.25 -4.65
N ASP A 313 0.02 -22.89 -3.52
CA ASP A 313 0.60 -22.22 -2.34
C ASP A 313 2.10 -21.90 -2.54
N LEU A 314 2.84 -22.85 -3.15
CA LEU A 314 4.30 -22.76 -3.33
C LEU A 314 4.69 -21.63 -4.28
N SER A 315 4.01 -21.50 -5.42
CA SER A 315 4.32 -20.50 -6.45
C SER A 315 4.37 -19.05 -5.94
N PRO A 316 3.32 -18.49 -5.31
CA PRO A 316 3.36 -17.11 -4.81
C PRO A 316 4.46 -16.91 -3.76
N THR A 317 4.69 -17.90 -2.90
CA THR A 317 5.72 -17.87 -1.85
C THR A 317 7.14 -17.82 -2.43
N VAL A 318 7.44 -18.66 -3.43
CA VAL A 318 8.76 -18.71 -4.09
C VAL A 318 9.00 -17.46 -4.95
N ARG A 319 7.98 -16.98 -5.68
CA ARG A 319 8.04 -15.70 -6.42
C ARG A 319 8.34 -14.54 -5.49
N GLU A 320 7.66 -14.48 -4.34
CA GLU A 320 7.86 -13.46 -3.31
C GLU A 320 9.29 -13.50 -2.75
N PHE A 321 9.80 -14.68 -2.40
CA PHE A 321 11.18 -14.87 -1.95
C PHE A 321 12.20 -14.30 -2.96
N ALA A 322 12.06 -14.69 -4.23
CA ALA A 322 12.91 -14.23 -5.32
C ALA A 322 12.86 -12.71 -5.53
N LEU A 323 11.67 -12.10 -5.43
CA LEU A 323 11.49 -10.65 -5.54
C LEU A 323 12.17 -9.89 -4.39
N ILE A 324 12.11 -10.40 -3.15
CA ILE A 324 12.81 -9.78 -2.01
C ILE A 324 14.32 -9.89 -2.19
N CYS A 325 14.83 -11.07 -2.58
CA CYS A 325 16.24 -11.28 -2.89
C CYS A 325 16.75 -10.28 -3.94
N LEU A 326 16.02 -10.08 -5.03
CA LEU A 326 16.35 -9.07 -6.04
C LEU A 326 16.27 -7.64 -5.52
N MET A 327 15.28 -7.30 -4.70
CA MET A 327 15.18 -5.97 -4.10
C MET A 327 16.35 -5.68 -3.15
N VAL A 328 16.72 -6.63 -2.30
CA VAL A 328 17.89 -6.51 -1.41
C VAL A 328 19.16 -6.31 -2.24
N TYR A 329 19.38 -7.14 -3.26
CA TYR A 329 20.52 -7.01 -4.18
C TYR A 329 20.58 -5.63 -4.87
N GLN A 330 19.47 -5.18 -5.46
CA GLN A 330 19.43 -3.96 -6.28
C GLN A 330 19.50 -2.66 -5.48
N TYR A 331 19.07 -2.67 -4.21
CA TYR A 331 18.83 -1.44 -3.44
C TYR A 331 19.55 -1.37 -2.10
N LEU A 332 19.91 -2.47 -1.41
CA LEU A 332 20.62 -2.38 -0.13
C LEU A 332 21.91 -1.53 -0.21
N PRO A 333 22.77 -1.64 -1.25
CA PRO A 333 23.92 -0.75 -1.44
C PRO A 333 23.54 0.73 -1.59
N LYS A 334 22.41 1.03 -2.24
CA LYS A 334 21.91 2.40 -2.45
C LYS A 334 21.27 2.99 -1.19
N LEU A 335 20.97 2.16 -0.21
CA LEU A 335 20.44 2.52 1.11
C LEU A 335 21.54 2.56 2.19
N GLY A 336 22.82 2.44 1.81
CA GLY A 336 23.97 2.48 2.72
C GLY A 336 24.31 1.15 3.41
N GLY A 337 23.64 0.05 3.06
CA GLY A 337 23.96 -1.29 3.58
C GLY A 337 24.89 -2.07 2.67
N THR A 338 25.59 -3.08 3.20
CA THR A 338 26.48 -3.96 2.44
C THR A 338 25.81 -5.30 2.11
N LEU A 339 26.15 -5.88 0.96
CA LEU A 339 25.78 -7.25 0.63
C LEU A 339 26.77 -8.23 1.26
N ASN A 340 26.26 -9.32 1.84
CA ASN A 340 27.05 -10.35 2.52
C ASN A 340 26.79 -11.75 1.91
N SER A 341 27.51 -12.76 2.41
CA SER A 341 27.41 -14.13 1.91
C SER A 341 26.07 -14.81 2.19
N ASP A 342 25.31 -14.40 3.21
CA ASP A 342 23.97 -14.92 3.50
C ASP A 342 22.94 -14.41 2.47
N HIS A 343 22.98 -13.12 2.11
CA HIS A 343 22.15 -12.57 1.03
C HIS A 343 22.38 -13.34 -0.29
N PHE A 344 23.63 -13.67 -0.59
CA PHE A 344 24.01 -14.44 -1.77
C PHE A 344 23.49 -15.89 -1.72
N LYS A 345 23.68 -16.61 -0.61
CA LYS A 345 23.11 -17.96 -0.41
C LYS A 345 21.59 -17.97 -0.59
N ARG A 346 20.89 -16.92 -0.13
CA ARG A 346 19.43 -16.77 -0.30
C ARG A 346 19.03 -16.50 -1.75
N MET A 347 19.84 -15.78 -2.53
CA MET A 347 19.63 -15.63 -3.97
C MET A 347 19.78 -16.97 -4.70
N GLU A 348 20.84 -17.73 -4.41
CA GLU A 348 21.03 -19.08 -4.98
C GLU A 348 19.92 -20.05 -4.57
N HIS A 349 19.43 -19.98 -3.34
CA HIS A 349 18.29 -20.78 -2.88
C HIS A 349 16.98 -20.38 -3.59
N ALA A 350 16.73 -19.07 -3.77
CA ALA A 350 15.55 -18.58 -4.49
C ALA A 350 15.58 -19.00 -5.98
N GLU A 351 16.73 -18.90 -6.63
CA GLU A 351 16.96 -19.34 -8.01
C GLU A 351 16.65 -20.84 -8.17
N LYS A 352 17.22 -21.68 -7.31
CA LYS A 352 16.93 -23.13 -7.27
C LYS A 352 15.44 -23.42 -7.06
N LEU A 353 14.77 -22.70 -6.17
CA LEU A 353 13.33 -22.92 -5.92
C LEU A 353 12.46 -22.53 -7.11
N LEU A 354 12.84 -21.52 -7.90
CA LEU A 354 12.10 -21.12 -9.12
C LEU A 354 12.07 -22.22 -10.18
N THR A 355 13.08 -23.10 -10.24
CA THR A 355 13.08 -24.27 -11.16
C THR A 355 11.83 -25.15 -11.01
N ARG A 356 11.28 -25.24 -9.78
CA ARG A 356 10.10 -26.06 -9.45
C ARG A 356 8.78 -25.49 -10.00
N ILE A 357 8.81 -24.24 -10.48
CA ILE A 357 7.66 -23.52 -11.04
C ILE A 357 7.99 -22.84 -12.39
N HIS A 358 9.05 -23.28 -13.07
CA HIS A 358 9.63 -22.62 -14.26
C HIS A 358 8.63 -22.42 -15.42
N ASP A 359 7.72 -23.37 -15.61
CA ASP A 359 6.66 -23.36 -16.63
C ASP A 359 5.59 -22.27 -16.42
N GLU A 360 5.57 -21.59 -15.27
CA GLU A 360 4.58 -20.55 -15.02
C GLU A 360 4.99 -19.17 -15.57
N ARG A 361 3.97 -18.41 -16.01
CA ARG A 361 4.12 -17.08 -16.60
C ARG A 361 4.98 -16.15 -15.72
N GLY A 362 6.07 -15.66 -16.30
CA GLY A 362 7.01 -14.71 -15.70
C GLY A 362 8.11 -15.31 -14.82
N VAL A 363 8.09 -16.61 -14.50
CA VAL A 363 9.10 -17.25 -13.64
C VAL A 363 10.47 -17.27 -14.32
N SER A 364 10.56 -17.68 -15.57
CA SER A 364 11.83 -17.71 -16.33
C SER A 364 12.52 -16.34 -16.38
N THR A 365 11.76 -15.24 -16.51
CA THR A 365 12.32 -13.87 -16.45
C THR A 365 12.85 -13.52 -15.07
N LEU A 366 12.14 -13.91 -14.00
CA LEU A 366 12.55 -13.67 -12.62
C LEU A 366 13.80 -14.49 -12.24
N GLN A 367 13.87 -15.73 -12.72
CA GLN A 367 15.01 -16.62 -12.55
C GLN A 367 16.24 -16.10 -13.30
N GLN A 368 16.09 -15.67 -14.56
CA GLN A 368 17.19 -15.05 -15.32
C GLN A 368 17.73 -13.78 -14.64
N GLN A 369 16.86 -12.96 -14.02
CA GLN A 369 17.27 -11.79 -13.26
C GLN A 369 18.10 -12.17 -12.02
N LEU A 370 17.71 -13.22 -11.30
CA LEU A 370 18.50 -13.74 -10.17
C LEU A 370 19.82 -14.34 -10.64
N TYR A 371 19.81 -15.17 -11.68
CA TYR A 371 21.01 -15.78 -12.26
C TYR A 371 22.03 -14.72 -12.68
N ASN A 372 21.60 -13.70 -13.44
CA ASN A 372 22.48 -12.61 -13.87
C ASN A 372 23.06 -11.82 -12.69
N ALA A 373 22.29 -11.64 -11.62
CA ALA A 373 22.76 -10.97 -10.40
C ALA A 373 23.77 -11.85 -9.62
N ILE A 374 23.52 -13.16 -9.53
CA ILE A 374 24.42 -14.15 -8.92
C ILE A 374 25.76 -14.17 -9.67
N GLU A 375 25.73 -14.30 -11.01
CA GLU A 375 26.94 -14.35 -11.83
C GLU A 375 27.71 -13.03 -11.79
N TYR A 376 27.04 -11.87 -11.79
CA TYR A 376 27.71 -10.57 -11.59
C TYR A 376 28.45 -10.48 -10.23
N ILE A 377 27.90 -11.06 -9.17
CA ILE A 377 28.57 -11.12 -7.87
C ILE A 377 29.78 -12.06 -7.91
N LYS A 378 29.66 -13.23 -8.55
CA LYS A 378 30.76 -14.21 -8.68
C LYS A 378 31.92 -13.70 -9.54
N THR A 379 31.61 -12.97 -10.61
CA THR A 379 32.57 -12.48 -11.61
C THR A 379 33.17 -11.11 -11.27
N LYS A 380 32.62 -10.41 -10.27
CA LYS A 380 33.23 -9.19 -9.75
C LYS A 380 34.66 -9.49 -9.26
N PRO A 381 35.67 -8.67 -9.62
CA PRO A 381 36.98 -8.77 -9.00
C PRO A 381 36.83 -8.69 -7.48
N LYS A 382 37.45 -9.63 -6.75
CA LYS A 382 37.66 -9.45 -5.32
C LYS A 382 38.60 -8.25 -5.17
N GLU A 383 38.07 -7.10 -4.77
CA GLU A 383 38.89 -5.99 -4.32
C GLU A 383 39.84 -6.53 -3.25
N ALA A 384 41.14 -6.33 -3.46
CA ALA A 384 42.15 -6.77 -2.51
C ALA A 384 41.82 -6.12 -1.16
N PRO A 385 41.87 -6.85 -0.03
CA PRO A 385 41.53 -6.28 1.26
C PRO A 385 42.50 -5.13 1.53
N ASP A 386 41.97 -3.91 1.57
CA ASP A 386 42.79 -2.72 1.75
C ASP A 386 43.55 -2.84 3.07
N ARG A 387 44.88 -2.94 2.95
CA ARG A 387 45.80 -2.92 4.10
C ARG A 387 46.09 -1.47 4.54
N GLY A 388 45.21 -0.52 4.17
CA GLY A 388 45.10 0.84 4.66
C GLY A 388 44.25 0.95 5.92
N ARG A 389 44.91 0.90 7.09
CA ARG A 389 44.55 1.58 8.34
C ARG A 389 43.04 1.87 8.56
N LYS A 390 42.22 0.82 8.79
CA LYS A 390 40.80 0.95 9.20
C LYS A 390 40.61 2.05 10.24
N SER A 391 39.81 3.06 9.92
CA SER A 391 39.47 4.11 10.86
C SER A 391 38.61 3.55 12.00
N ARG A 392 38.54 4.27 13.13
CA ARG A 392 37.68 3.87 14.25
C ARG A 392 36.20 3.89 13.83
N GLU A 393 35.81 4.83 12.97
CA GLU A 393 34.47 4.96 12.40
C GLU A 393 34.11 3.78 11.50
N GLU A 394 35.04 3.19 10.73
CA GLU A 394 34.75 1.98 9.94
C GLU A 394 34.52 0.74 10.81
N LYS A 395 35.16 0.65 11.98
CA LYS A 395 34.88 -0.42 12.94
C LYS A 395 33.52 -0.24 13.59
N GLU A 396 33.20 0.98 14.02
CA GLU A 396 31.90 1.32 14.60
C GLU A 396 30.77 1.19 13.55
N ALA A 397 31.02 1.49 12.26
CA ALA A 397 30.08 1.23 11.16
C ALA A 397 29.91 -0.27 10.85
N ALA A 398 30.97 -1.08 10.95
CA ALA A 398 30.89 -2.53 10.79
C ALA A 398 30.11 -3.19 11.95
N GLU A 399 30.27 -2.71 13.19
CA GLU A 399 29.47 -3.14 14.35
C GLU A 399 28.03 -2.60 14.30
N ALA A 400 27.81 -1.42 13.72
CA ALA A 400 26.48 -0.86 13.44
C ALA A 400 25.80 -1.46 12.20
N THR A 401 26.43 -2.42 11.50
CA THR A 401 25.77 -3.16 10.40
C THR A 401 24.54 -3.87 10.98
N PRO A 402 23.30 -3.54 10.55
CA PRO A 402 22.13 -4.07 11.23
C PRO A 402 22.05 -5.59 11.06
N THR A 403 22.02 -6.31 12.18
CA THR A 403 21.99 -7.79 12.21
C THR A 403 20.67 -8.41 11.74
N PHE A 404 19.80 -7.62 11.11
CA PHE A 404 18.41 -7.95 10.77
C PHE A 404 18.23 -9.17 9.86
N PHE A 405 19.27 -9.60 9.13
CA PHE A 405 19.22 -10.78 8.27
C PHE A 405 19.73 -12.08 8.92
N LYS A 406 20.22 -12.07 10.18
CA LYS A 406 20.66 -13.30 10.85
C LYS A 406 19.51 -14.31 10.98
N GLY A 407 19.63 -15.43 10.27
CA GLY A 407 18.75 -16.59 10.31
C GLY A 407 19.30 -17.66 9.37
N ASP A 408 19.29 -18.92 9.81
CA ASP A 408 19.92 -20.00 9.03
C ASP A 408 19.13 -20.31 7.76
N VAL A 409 19.84 -20.62 6.68
CA VAL A 409 19.22 -21.17 5.47
C VAL A 409 18.86 -22.63 5.77
N PRO A 410 17.58 -23.04 5.69
CA PRO A 410 17.16 -24.39 6.06
C PRO A 410 17.85 -25.44 5.19
N GLU A 411 18.50 -26.43 5.81
CA GLU A 411 19.14 -27.53 5.08
C GLU A 411 18.11 -28.44 4.39
N GLU A 412 18.48 -28.93 3.21
CA GLU A 412 17.61 -29.80 2.41
C GLU A 412 17.44 -31.17 3.08
N ARG A 413 16.17 -31.59 3.20
CA ARG A 413 15.77 -33.00 3.24
C ARG A 413 14.54 -33.14 2.34
N ASP A 414 14.59 -34.17 1.52
CA ASP A 414 13.93 -34.33 0.21
C ASP A 414 12.51 -33.79 0.05
N PHE A 415 12.27 -33.14 -1.09
CA PHE A 415 10.96 -32.72 -1.58
C PHE A 415 10.71 -33.45 -2.91
N ARG A 416 9.78 -34.41 -2.94
CA ARG A 416 9.42 -35.12 -4.18
C ARG A 416 8.33 -34.37 -4.94
N SER A 417 8.51 -34.19 -6.25
CA SER A 417 7.52 -33.57 -7.14
C SER A 417 6.58 -34.62 -7.73
N ASN A 418 5.27 -34.49 -7.53
CA ASN A 418 4.28 -35.16 -8.37
C ASN A 418 3.95 -34.25 -9.58
N LYS A 419 3.81 -34.85 -10.75
CA LYS A 419 3.56 -34.18 -12.04
C LYS A 419 2.24 -34.70 -12.61
N GLU A 420 1.30 -33.79 -12.84
CA GLU A 420 0.08 -33.84 -13.69
C GLU A 420 -0.77 -32.62 -13.24
N GLU A 421 -1.55 -31.91 -14.07
CA GLU A 421 -1.97 -32.12 -15.47
C GLU A 421 -2.03 -30.76 -16.22
N LYS A 422 -2.37 -30.74 -17.51
CA LYS A 422 -2.34 -29.53 -18.38
C LYS A 422 -3.74 -28.93 -18.62
N GLU A 423 -3.82 -27.59 -18.72
CA GLU A 423 -4.79 -26.93 -19.60
C GLU A 423 -4.32 -25.54 -20.11
N ALA A 424 -5.08 -24.94 -21.02
CA ALA A 424 -4.60 -24.04 -22.08
C ALA A 424 -4.51 -22.52 -21.74
N PRO A 425 -3.89 -21.65 -22.59
CA PRO A 425 -3.25 -20.41 -22.12
C PRO A 425 -4.06 -19.12 -22.30
N ALA A 426 -3.76 -18.12 -21.46
CA ALA A 426 -4.10 -16.71 -21.70
C ALA A 426 -2.86 -15.78 -21.61
N SER A 427 -2.72 -14.93 -22.62
CA SER A 427 -1.59 -14.03 -22.89
C SER A 427 -2.11 -12.65 -23.36
N ILE A 428 -1.35 -11.56 -23.42
CA ILE A 428 0.10 -11.35 -23.20
C ILE A 428 0.31 -9.94 -22.55
N PHE A 429 1.51 -9.65 -22.05
CA PHE A 429 2.15 -8.34 -21.75
C PHE A 429 1.35 -7.10 -21.26
N SER A 430 1.90 -6.45 -20.22
CA SER A 430 1.82 -4.98 -20.03
C SER A 430 3.23 -4.34 -20.14
N ARG A 431 3.85 -4.51 -21.31
CA ARG A 431 4.97 -3.68 -21.78
C ARG A 431 4.65 -3.26 -23.22
N ASN A 432 4.79 -1.95 -23.46
CA ASN A 432 4.42 -1.20 -24.66
C ASN A 432 2.90 -1.03 -24.84
N LEU A 433 2.47 0.24 -24.92
CA LEU A 433 1.14 0.68 -25.31
C LEU A 433 1.29 1.91 -26.21
N PRO A 434 0.85 1.86 -27.48
CA PRO A 434 0.40 3.05 -28.19
C PRO A 434 -0.84 3.63 -27.48
N LYS A 435 -1.13 4.91 -27.73
CA LYS A 435 -2.36 5.55 -27.25
C LYS A 435 -3.56 5.02 -28.04
N ASP A 436 -4.70 4.88 -27.37
CA ASP A 436 -6.00 4.99 -28.03
C ASP A 436 -6.97 5.85 -27.19
N LYS A 437 -8.02 6.32 -27.85
CA LYS A 437 -8.90 7.42 -27.45
C LYS A 437 -10.10 6.96 -26.61
N GLU A 438 -10.74 7.93 -25.95
CA GLU A 438 -12.09 7.90 -25.37
C GLU A 438 -12.29 6.90 -24.21
N PHE A 439 -12.77 7.27 -23.02
CA PHE A 439 -13.50 8.47 -22.58
C PHE A 439 -12.77 9.22 -21.45
#